data_AF-A0A0W0ZUS0-F1
#
_entry.id   AF-A0A0W0ZUS0-F1
#
_cell.length_a   1.000
_cell.length_b   1.000
_cell.length_c   1.000
_cell.angle_alpha   90.00
_cell.angle_beta   90.00
_cell.angle_gamma   90.00
#
_symmetry.space_group_name_H-M   'P 1'
#
loop_
_entity.id
_entity.type
_entity.pdbx_description
1 polymer ?
#
loop_
_entity_poly.entity_id
_entity_poly.type
_entity_poly.pdbx_seq_one_letter_code
_entity_poly.pdbx_strand_id
1 'polypeptide(L)'
;MFSKESLVTTRGKLLSFSPEKKNVNLDKFMASMDKTFNPFISNVKNEPPANQLKFIEENLQKQLPLKKRQHFLFFLAAIATIRDISLKESHPEKKPINNLLLHLSDGFINGFTNRVKFPKLDLVKSILESFNEWFNAYKQDDPEMNHNVLLAFYCMACFFETQLSNPLVPRDALENITQIKQEIEHRFTQLAKAHGGSLKNIQSSHNGALQQLTPELRAKEQFKTNLASIKEREARIERMMQLRQILSESPKNAMDVFWAHYQTQEQFNQLMDDLEIKSDQRKHWQPFFNAKHGDLSRKLTGGLSIILPNVIGGTPSDVFSINMLIRENCFALNKLKVQLIEYKNPTKLIAEIETEFSQLKDIEKKDIQALKAHQSQIKSAKGIKADILDVVVGEINEFQRHLDVQKQYVLHLQKIHTKILALNDLGVETDGLLEPFKKMLDHAVKTVPHGDKHIDPKSPEEKIDALLAGIRNTQADAEKIGVKIQEDVGKIRNLALGESKDAILHATALFIQKHEKNFLHKILCLFSKTYKEMFESLNEAVKENDTTRVVSILVGKAEEYAETHTVAMLFNETQELQTLKTPAKS
;
A
#
# COMPACT_ATOMS: atom_id res chain seq x y z
N MET A 1 -8.35 3.36 7.88
CA MET A 1 -7.87 4.75 7.67
C MET A 1 -7.82 5.01 6.17
N PHE A 2 -7.91 6.27 5.73
CA PHE A 2 -7.78 6.61 4.32
C PHE A 2 -6.30 6.55 3.90
N SER A 3 -5.98 5.80 2.85
CA SER A 3 -4.63 5.78 2.27
C SER A 3 -4.41 7.00 1.37
N LYS A 4 -3.15 7.35 1.14
CA LYS A 4 -2.78 8.41 0.19
C LYS A 4 -3.37 8.16 -1.20
N GLU A 5 -3.39 6.90 -1.63
CA GLU A 5 -3.98 6.47 -2.90
C GLU A 5 -5.50 6.72 -2.93
N SER A 6 -6.24 6.34 -1.87
CA SER A 6 -7.68 6.61 -1.80
C SER A 6 -7.99 8.09 -1.89
N LEU A 7 -7.18 8.94 -1.27
CA LEU A 7 -7.34 10.40 -1.33
C LEU A 7 -7.04 10.96 -2.73
N VAL A 8 -6.06 10.40 -3.45
CA VAL A 8 -5.78 10.76 -4.85
C VAL A 8 -6.94 10.35 -5.75
N THR A 9 -7.51 9.17 -5.52
CA THR A 9 -8.68 8.68 -6.26
C THR A 9 -9.91 9.55 -5.98
N THR A 10 -10.16 9.95 -4.73
CA THR A 10 -11.22 10.91 -4.38
C THR A 10 -11.04 12.25 -5.09
N ARG A 11 -9.82 12.77 -5.14
CA ARG A 11 -9.51 13.99 -5.90
C ARG A 11 -9.83 13.80 -7.39
N GLY A 12 -9.36 12.71 -7.99
CA GLY A 12 -9.63 12.39 -9.40
C GLY A 12 -11.11 12.28 -9.70
N LYS A 13 -11.87 11.58 -8.85
CA LYS A 13 -13.31 11.38 -8.98
C LYS A 13 -14.08 12.70 -8.86
N LEU A 14 -13.78 13.53 -7.85
CA LEU A 14 -14.41 14.85 -7.71
C LEU A 14 -14.15 15.74 -8.94
N LEU A 15 -12.91 15.78 -9.45
CA LEU A 15 -12.57 16.58 -10.63
C LEU A 15 -13.18 16.02 -11.94
N SER A 16 -13.47 14.72 -12.00
CA SER A 16 -14.04 14.07 -13.20
C SER A 16 -15.45 14.55 -13.55
N PHE A 17 -16.23 15.02 -12.56
CA PHE A 17 -17.59 15.52 -12.76
C PHE A 17 -17.66 16.91 -13.42
N SER A 18 -16.52 17.60 -13.61
CA SER A 18 -16.47 18.90 -14.28
C SER A 18 -15.11 19.12 -14.95
N PRO A 19 -14.88 18.49 -16.13
CA PRO A 19 -13.57 18.48 -16.81
C PRO A 19 -13.05 19.87 -17.22
N GLU A 20 -13.92 20.88 -17.30
CA GLU A 20 -13.60 22.23 -17.75
C GLU A 20 -12.89 23.12 -16.70
N LYS A 21 -12.79 22.69 -15.43
CA LYS A 21 -12.23 23.49 -14.33
C LYS A 21 -11.08 22.81 -13.57
N LYS A 22 -10.06 22.34 -14.31
CA LYS A 22 -8.85 21.63 -13.80
C LYS A 22 -7.97 22.37 -12.76
N ASN A 23 -8.27 23.61 -12.37
CA ASN A 23 -7.39 24.43 -11.53
C ASN A 23 -7.75 24.47 -10.03
N VAL A 24 -8.67 23.62 -9.56
CA VAL A 24 -9.06 23.58 -8.14
C VAL A 24 -8.06 22.73 -7.34
N ASN A 25 -7.27 23.38 -6.47
CA ASN A 25 -6.32 22.68 -5.61
C ASN A 25 -7.02 22.05 -4.39
N LEU A 26 -7.10 20.72 -4.38
CA LEU A 26 -7.66 19.91 -3.29
C LEU A 26 -6.59 19.31 -2.35
N ASP A 27 -5.31 19.50 -2.63
CA ASP A 27 -4.20 18.85 -1.91
C ASP A 27 -4.15 19.27 -0.42
N LYS A 28 -4.58 20.50 -0.11
CA LYS A 28 -4.71 20.98 1.27
C LYS A 28 -5.72 20.19 2.11
N PHE A 29 -6.76 19.63 1.48
CA PHE A 29 -7.77 18.83 2.16
C PHE A 29 -7.26 17.40 2.37
N MET A 30 -6.54 16.86 1.40
CA MET A 30 -5.86 15.56 1.52
C MET A 30 -4.85 15.55 2.68
N ALA A 31 -3.98 16.57 2.76
CA ALA A 31 -3.00 16.67 3.85
C ALA A 31 -3.64 16.82 5.24
N SER A 32 -4.87 17.32 5.31
CA SER A 32 -5.62 17.41 6.57
C SER A 32 -6.18 16.05 7.01
N MET A 33 -6.51 15.16 6.08
CA MET A 33 -7.07 13.83 6.41
C MET A 33 -6.10 13.01 7.27
N ASP A 34 -4.81 13.05 6.93
CA ASP A 34 -3.77 12.33 7.66
C ASP A 34 -3.50 12.91 9.05
N LYS A 35 -3.62 14.23 9.22
CA LYS A 35 -3.27 14.91 10.47
C LYS A 35 -4.42 15.03 11.46
N THR A 36 -5.67 14.94 11.00
CA THR A 36 -6.83 15.21 11.86
C THR A 36 -7.83 14.06 11.86
N PHE A 37 -8.31 13.65 10.69
CA PHE A 37 -9.43 12.74 10.60
C PHE A 37 -9.03 11.27 10.88
N ASN A 38 -7.93 10.81 10.27
CA ASN A 38 -7.39 9.47 10.50
C ASN A 38 -7.05 9.23 12.00
N PRO A 39 -6.38 10.16 12.71
CA PRO A 39 -6.20 10.07 14.17
C PRO A 39 -7.53 10.05 14.95
N PHE A 40 -8.48 10.91 14.61
CA PHE A 40 -9.78 10.97 15.29
C PHE A 40 -10.53 9.63 15.22
N ILE A 41 -10.66 9.04 14.02
CA ILE A 41 -11.31 7.73 13.87
C ILE A 41 -10.55 6.62 14.57
N SER A 42 -9.22 6.72 14.65
CA SER A 42 -8.42 5.75 15.40
C SER A 42 -8.74 5.81 16.89
N ASN A 43 -8.87 7.03 17.44
CA ASN A 43 -9.28 7.24 18.83
C ASN A 43 -10.69 6.69 19.08
N VAL A 44 -11.65 6.98 18.17
CA VAL A 44 -13.01 6.41 18.25
C VAL A 44 -12.97 4.89 18.28
N LYS A 45 -12.15 4.25 17.45
CA LYS A 45 -12.06 2.77 17.39
C LYS A 45 -11.36 2.15 18.60
N ASN A 46 -10.51 2.90 19.29
CA ASN A 46 -9.85 2.44 20.52
C ASN A 46 -10.81 2.44 21.72
N GLU A 47 -11.94 3.14 21.62
CA GLU A 47 -12.98 3.08 22.64
C GLU A 47 -13.79 1.78 22.55
N PRO A 48 -14.27 1.24 23.69
CA PRO A 48 -15.21 0.12 23.69
C PRO A 48 -16.43 0.43 22.81
N PRO A 49 -16.97 -0.52 22.02
CA PRO A 49 -18.11 -0.27 21.12
C PRO A 49 -19.27 0.50 21.75
N ALA A 50 -19.62 0.19 23.00
CA ALA A 50 -20.69 0.87 23.75
C ALA A 50 -20.45 2.39 23.98
N ASN A 51 -19.19 2.84 23.91
CA ASN A 51 -18.78 4.22 24.16
C ASN A 51 -18.46 5.00 22.88
N GLN A 52 -18.35 4.34 21.72
CA GLN A 52 -17.82 4.97 20.50
C GLN A 52 -18.70 6.10 19.97
N LEU A 53 -20.03 5.92 19.95
CA LEU A 53 -20.96 6.98 19.52
C LEU A 53 -20.90 8.18 20.47
N LYS A 54 -20.93 7.93 21.79
CA LYS A 54 -20.80 8.97 22.81
C LYS A 54 -19.46 9.72 22.71
N PHE A 55 -18.37 8.99 22.47
CA PHE A 55 -17.06 9.58 22.23
C PHE A 55 -17.06 10.51 21.03
N ILE A 56 -17.72 10.12 19.93
CA ILE A 56 -17.90 10.99 18.75
C ILE A 56 -18.61 12.28 19.16
N GLU A 57 -19.75 12.21 19.84
CA GLU A 57 -20.50 13.41 20.24
C GLU A 57 -19.68 14.37 21.13
N GLU A 58 -18.93 13.83 22.09
CA GLU A 58 -18.15 14.62 23.06
C GLU A 58 -16.85 15.21 22.48
N ASN A 59 -16.26 14.56 21.48
CA ASN A 59 -14.91 14.86 21.00
C ASN A 59 -14.84 15.35 19.56
N LEU A 60 -15.89 15.17 18.73
CA LEU A 60 -15.89 15.60 17.33
C LEU A 60 -15.58 17.10 17.22
N GLN A 61 -16.20 17.94 18.04
CA GLN A 61 -15.97 19.40 17.99
C GLN A 61 -14.59 19.81 18.55
N LYS A 62 -14.07 19.06 19.54
CA LYS A 62 -12.82 19.37 20.24
C LYS A 62 -11.59 18.96 19.43
N GLN A 63 -11.63 17.78 18.82
CA GLN A 63 -10.51 17.18 18.08
C GLN A 63 -10.55 17.52 16.59
N LEU A 64 -11.72 17.85 16.04
CA LEU A 64 -11.89 18.30 14.66
C LEU A 64 -12.58 19.68 14.64
N PRO A 65 -11.83 20.79 14.77
CA PRO A 65 -12.43 22.12 14.88
C PRO A 65 -13.33 22.45 13.69
N LEU A 66 -14.64 22.59 13.97
CA LEU A 66 -15.75 22.78 13.02
C LEU A 66 -15.64 24.03 12.13
N LYS A 67 -14.69 24.94 12.40
CA LYS A 67 -14.40 26.12 11.56
C LYS A 67 -13.89 25.75 10.15
N LYS A 68 -13.54 24.49 9.90
CA LYS A 68 -13.04 23.95 8.62
C LYS A 68 -14.05 23.05 7.89
N ARG A 69 -15.30 23.51 7.71
CA ARG A 69 -16.42 22.78 7.07
C ARG A 69 -16.06 22.00 5.80
N GLN A 70 -15.24 22.61 4.94
CA GLN A 70 -14.81 22.00 3.67
C GLN A 70 -13.96 20.73 3.85
N HIS A 71 -13.26 20.60 4.98
CA HIS A 71 -12.47 19.40 5.30
C HIS A 71 -13.36 18.20 5.64
N PHE A 72 -14.49 18.44 6.33
CA PHE A 72 -15.50 17.41 6.61
C PHE A 72 -16.24 16.97 5.34
N LEU A 73 -16.57 17.93 4.47
CA LEU A 73 -17.17 17.61 3.17
C LEU A 73 -16.21 16.83 2.28
N PHE A 74 -14.90 17.07 2.40
CA PHE A 74 -13.88 16.26 1.72
C PHE A 74 -13.79 14.85 2.31
N PHE A 75 -13.91 14.72 3.62
CA PHE A 75 -14.02 13.41 4.27
C PHE A 75 -15.26 12.64 3.78
N LEU A 76 -16.43 13.31 3.64
CA LEU A 76 -17.63 12.70 3.05
C LEU A 76 -17.32 12.11 1.67
N ALA A 77 -16.68 12.92 0.83
CA ALA A 77 -16.29 12.53 -0.52
C ALA A 77 -15.34 11.34 -0.51
N ALA A 78 -14.41 11.28 0.45
CA ALA A 78 -13.47 10.18 0.59
C ALA A 78 -14.19 8.85 0.93
N ILE A 79 -15.10 8.86 1.90
CA ILE A 79 -15.91 7.66 2.24
C ILE A 79 -16.74 7.23 1.03
N ALA A 80 -17.45 8.19 0.43
CA ALA A 80 -18.33 7.95 -0.70
C ALA A 80 -17.56 7.36 -1.90
N THR A 81 -16.37 7.88 -2.20
CA THR A 81 -15.52 7.37 -3.29
C THR A 81 -15.05 5.94 -3.01
N ILE A 82 -14.60 5.64 -1.80
CA ILE A 82 -14.17 4.27 -1.44
C ILE A 82 -15.35 3.31 -1.53
N ARG A 83 -16.53 3.72 -1.04
CA ARG A 83 -17.74 2.89 -1.16
C ARG A 83 -18.12 2.69 -2.62
N ASP A 84 -18.11 3.73 -3.45
CA ASP A 84 -18.37 3.64 -4.90
C ASP A 84 -17.50 2.58 -5.58
N ILE A 85 -16.20 2.59 -5.32
CA ILE A 85 -15.24 1.65 -5.92
C ILE A 85 -15.47 0.21 -5.47
N SER A 86 -15.90 0.03 -4.21
CA SER A 86 -16.16 -1.30 -3.64
C SER A 86 -17.43 -1.98 -4.15
N LEU A 87 -18.32 -1.22 -4.78
CA LEU A 87 -19.64 -1.68 -5.19
C LEU A 87 -19.66 -2.05 -6.67
N LYS A 88 -20.37 -3.13 -7.00
CA LYS A 88 -20.71 -3.45 -8.39
C LYS A 88 -21.56 -2.32 -8.98
N GLU A 89 -21.46 -2.12 -10.29
CA GLU A 89 -22.13 -1.00 -10.98
C GLU A 89 -23.67 -1.02 -10.84
N SER A 90 -24.26 -2.20 -10.65
CA SER A 90 -25.70 -2.38 -10.42
C SER A 90 -26.15 -2.21 -8.96
N HIS A 91 -25.26 -1.88 -8.03
CA HIS A 91 -25.60 -1.81 -6.60
C HIS A 91 -26.50 -0.60 -6.28
N PRO A 92 -27.55 -0.73 -5.44
CA PRO A 92 -28.50 0.36 -5.16
C PRO A 92 -27.86 1.61 -4.55
N GLU A 93 -26.75 1.48 -3.82
CA GLU A 93 -25.99 2.61 -3.27
C GLU A 93 -25.21 3.42 -4.32
N LYS A 94 -24.93 2.88 -5.51
CA LYS A 94 -24.11 3.56 -6.54
C LYS A 94 -24.69 4.91 -6.96
N LYS A 95 -25.98 4.94 -7.22
CA LYS A 95 -26.69 6.14 -7.68
C LYS A 95 -26.64 7.28 -6.64
N PRO A 96 -27.07 7.08 -5.38
CA PRO A 96 -27.01 8.15 -4.39
C PRO A 96 -25.57 8.56 -4.03
N ILE A 97 -24.61 7.64 -4.04
CA ILE A 97 -23.18 7.99 -3.86
C ILE A 97 -22.68 8.90 -4.99
N ASN A 98 -22.96 8.56 -6.25
CA ASN A 98 -22.54 9.39 -7.38
C ASN A 98 -23.22 10.76 -7.37
N ASN A 99 -24.50 10.83 -6.98
CA ASN A 99 -25.21 12.11 -6.77
C ASN A 99 -24.53 12.94 -5.66
N LEU A 100 -24.18 12.32 -4.54
CA LEU A 100 -23.48 12.98 -3.45
C LEU A 100 -22.12 13.53 -3.89
N LEU A 101 -21.33 12.73 -4.62
CA LEU A 101 -20.02 13.14 -5.15
C LEU A 101 -20.13 14.26 -6.19
N LEU A 102 -21.18 14.23 -7.02
CA LEU A 102 -21.49 15.29 -7.98
C LEU A 102 -21.76 16.63 -7.26
N HIS A 103 -22.62 16.63 -6.25
CA HIS A 103 -22.93 17.85 -5.48
C HIS A 103 -21.71 18.34 -4.68
N LEU A 104 -20.93 17.44 -4.09
CA LEU A 104 -19.68 17.82 -3.42
C LEU A 104 -18.68 18.42 -4.41
N SER A 105 -18.56 17.86 -5.61
CA SER A 105 -17.73 18.40 -6.68
C SER A 105 -18.15 19.82 -7.06
N ASP A 106 -19.45 20.07 -7.28
CA ASP A 106 -19.97 21.42 -7.53
C ASP A 106 -19.57 22.40 -6.42
N GLY A 107 -19.69 21.97 -5.15
CA GLY A 107 -19.29 22.80 -4.02
C GLY A 107 -17.79 23.12 -3.94
N PHE A 108 -16.92 22.16 -4.27
CA PHE A 108 -15.48 22.39 -4.30
C PHE A 108 -15.04 23.25 -5.49
N ILE A 109 -15.73 23.14 -6.63
CA ILE A 109 -15.37 23.83 -7.87
C ILE A 109 -15.99 25.22 -7.94
N ASN A 110 -17.27 25.33 -7.63
CA ASN A 110 -18.07 26.54 -7.77
C ASN A 110 -18.33 27.24 -6.41
N GLY A 111 -17.78 26.70 -5.32
CA GLY A 111 -17.86 27.25 -3.97
C GLY A 111 -19.15 26.89 -3.24
N PHE A 112 -19.05 26.65 -1.93
CA PHE A 112 -20.18 26.33 -1.04
C PHE A 112 -21.00 27.55 -0.58
N THR A 113 -20.56 28.76 -0.93
CA THR A 113 -21.22 30.02 -0.58
C THR A 113 -21.50 30.87 -1.81
N ASN A 114 -22.59 31.62 -1.78
CA ASN A 114 -22.90 32.67 -2.75
C ASN A 114 -21.92 33.85 -2.64
N ARG A 115 -21.96 34.76 -3.61
CA ARG A 115 -21.08 35.96 -3.67
C ARG A 115 -21.12 36.82 -2.40
N VAL A 116 -22.21 36.74 -1.63
CA VAL A 116 -22.42 37.48 -0.37
C VAL A 116 -22.05 36.62 0.87
N LYS A 117 -21.24 35.56 0.69
CA LYS A 117 -20.80 34.61 1.75
C LYS A 117 -21.91 33.83 2.47
N PHE A 118 -23.17 33.94 2.03
CA PHE A 118 -24.25 33.06 2.48
C PHE A 118 -24.08 31.64 1.92
N PRO A 119 -24.40 30.57 2.69
CA PRO A 119 -24.41 29.21 2.17
C PRO A 119 -25.32 29.07 0.95
N LYS A 120 -24.90 28.27 -0.05
CA LYS A 120 -25.78 27.84 -1.13
C LYS A 120 -26.78 26.81 -0.58
N LEU A 121 -27.96 27.27 -0.17
CA LEU A 121 -28.95 26.42 0.48
C LEU A 121 -29.38 25.24 -0.39
N ASP A 122 -29.55 25.45 -1.70
CA ASP A 122 -29.90 24.38 -2.64
C ASP A 122 -28.82 23.29 -2.69
N LEU A 123 -27.54 23.69 -2.75
CA LEU A 123 -26.42 22.75 -2.75
C LEU A 123 -26.33 21.97 -1.44
N VAL A 124 -26.51 22.64 -0.30
CA VAL A 124 -26.53 21.99 1.01
C VAL A 124 -27.68 21.00 1.09
N LYS A 125 -28.87 21.37 0.59
CA LYS A 125 -30.03 20.48 0.52
C LYS A 125 -29.76 19.25 -0.34
N SER A 126 -29.21 19.42 -1.54
CA SER A 126 -28.88 18.29 -2.43
C SER A 126 -27.80 17.36 -1.85
N ILE A 127 -26.82 17.90 -1.11
CA ILE A 127 -25.83 17.10 -0.38
C ILE A 127 -26.52 16.27 0.71
N LEU A 128 -27.42 16.87 1.49
CA LEU A 128 -28.15 16.18 2.57
C LEU A 128 -29.12 15.13 2.03
N GLU A 129 -29.85 15.43 0.95
CA GLU A 129 -30.74 14.49 0.28
C GLU A 129 -29.96 13.29 -0.25
N SER A 130 -28.84 13.53 -0.94
CA SER A 130 -27.99 12.44 -1.47
C SER A 130 -27.38 11.59 -0.35
N PHE A 131 -27.02 12.22 0.78
CA PHE A 131 -26.54 11.52 1.97
C PHE A 131 -27.63 10.64 2.60
N ASN A 132 -28.86 11.15 2.70
CA ASN A 132 -30.01 10.40 3.22
C ASN A 132 -30.38 9.23 2.29
N GLU A 133 -30.45 9.47 0.98
CA GLU A 133 -30.70 8.41 0.00
C GLU A 133 -29.62 7.32 0.05
N TRP A 134 -28.36 7.70 0.24
CA TRP A 134 -27.29 6.73 0.42
C TRP A 134 -27.46 5.91 1.69
N PHE A 135 -27.75 6.56 2.82
CA PHE A 135 -28.03 5.87 4.08
C PHE A 135 -29.20 4.88 3.96
N ASN A 136 -30.27 5.24 3.25
CA ASN A 136 -31.43 4.36 3.05
C ASN A 136 -31.16 3.22 2.06
N ALA A 137 -30.31 3.44 1.06
CA ALA A 137 -29.89 2.41 0.11
C ALA A 137 -28.86 1.43 0.70
N TYR A 138 -28.24 1.78 1.83
CA TYR A 138 -27.21 1.00 2.49
C TYR A 138 -27.75 -0.33 3.03
N LYS A 139 -27.20 -1.44 2.55
CA LYS A 139 -27.54 -2.79 3.01
C LYS A 139 -26.50 -3.35 3.98
N GLN A 140 -27.01 -4.00 5.02
CA GLN A 140 -26.21 -4.61 6.08
C GLN A 140 -25.77 -6.03 5.69
N ASP A 141 -24.77 -6.13 4.82
CA ASP A 141 -24.37 -7.42 4.26
C ASP A 141 -23.16 -8.05 5.01
N ASP A 142 -22.39 -7.24 5.75
CA ASP A 142 -21.18 -7.66 6.50
C ASP A 142 -21.09 -6.92 7.86
N PRO A 143 -21.06 -7.63 9.02
CA PRO A 143 -21.06 -7.01 10.35
C PRO A 143 -19.92 -6.02 10.63
N GLU A 144 -18.75 -6.19 10.02
CA GLU A 144 -17.57 -5.36 10.23
C GLU A 144 -17.57 -4.11 9.35
N MET A 145 -17.92 -4.29 8.07
CA MET A 145 -18.16 -3.18 7.15
C MET A 145 -19.30 -2.29 7.69
N ASN A 146 -20.34 -2.92 8.25
CA ASN A 146 -21.46 -2.26 8.91
C ASN A 146 -21.03 -1.40 10.08
N HIS A 147 -20.14 -1.88 10.95
CA HIS A 147 -19.65 -1.09 12.07
C HIS A 147 -18.91 0.18 11.60
N ASN A 148 -17.97 0.04 10.67
CA ASN A 148 -17.15 1.16 10.19
C ASN A 148 -17.97 2.19 9.40
N VAL A 149 -18.91 1.73 8.57
CA VAL A 149 -19.77 2.59 7.78
C VAL A 149 -20.80 3.29 8.67
N LEU A 150 -21.33 2.64 9.71
CA LEU A 150 -22.21 3.29 10.69
C LEU A 150 -21.48 4.36 11.52
N LEU A 151 -20.24 4.11 11.96
CA LEU A 151 -19.42 5.14 12.63
C LEU A 151 -19.19 6.36 11.71
N ALA A 152 -18.90 6.10 10.43
CA ALA A 152 -18.72 7.14 9.43
C ALA A 152 -20.02 7.94 9.20
N PHE A 153 -21.16 7.27 9.02
CA PHE A 153 -22.46 7.93 8.91
C PHE A 153 -22.79 8.75 10.16
N TYR A 154 -22.51 8.22 11.35
CA TYR A 154 -22.79 8.91 12.61
C TYR A 154 -21.95 10.18 12.78
N CYS A 155 -20.63 10.10 12.52
CA CYS A 155 -19.75 11.28 12.49
C CYS A 155 -20.29 12.38 11.57
N MET A 156 -20.82 11.99 10.41
CA MET A 156 -21.35 12.93 9.42
C MET A 156 -22.71 13.49 9.81
N ALA A 157 -23.57 12.68 10.43
CA ALA A 157 -24.83 13.14 10.97
C ALA A 157 -24.60 14.14 12.12
N CYS A 158 -23.69 13.86 13.07
CA CYS A 158 -23.27 14.81 14.10
C CYS A 158 -22.66 16.08 13.50
N PHE A 159 -21.85 15.97 12.45
CA PHE A 159 -21.32 17.14 11.74
C PHE A 159 -22.46 17.98 11.16
N PHE A 160 -23.37 17.39 10.39
CA PHE A 160 -24.48 18.11 9.78
C PHE A 160 -25.39 18.73 10.84
N GLU A 161 -25.74 18.01 11.91
CA GLU A 161 -26.53 18.54 13.04
C GLU A 161 -25.93 19.85 13.60
N THR A 162 -24.60 19.89 13.81
CA THR A 162 -23.92 21.11 14.29
C THR A 162 -23.85 22.24 13.26
N GLN A 163 -23.90 21.93 11.96
CA GLN A 163 -23.90 22.94 10.90
C GLN A 163 -25.31 23.46 10.58
N LEU A 164 -26.32 22.63 10.80
CA LEU A 164 -27.75 22.90 10.57
C LEU A 164 -28.42 23.57 11.77
N SER A 165 -27.73 23.76 12.90
CA SER A 165 -28.19 24.60 14.02
C SER A 165 -28.28 26.10 13.67
N ASN A 166 -28.08 26.48 12.40
CA ASN A 166 -28.22 27.84 11.90
C ASN A 166 -29.71 28.14 11.61
N PRO A 167 -30.26 29.28 12.09
CA PRO A 167 -31.67 29.63 11.90
C PRO A 167 -32.12 29.78 10.44
N LEU A 168 -31.19 29.85 9.48
CA LEU A 168 -31.47 29.95 8.04
C LEU A 168 -31.62 28.61 7.32
N VAL A 169 -31.49 27.48 8.04
CA VAL A 169 -31.61 26.13 7.49
C VAL A 169 -33.05 25.61 7.70
N PRO A 170 -33.66 24.93 6.70
CA PRO A 170 -34.99 24.34 6.83
C PRO A 170 -35.10 23.33 8.00
N ARG A 171 -36.17 23.42 8.81
CA ARG A 171 -36.37 22.58 10.02
C ARG A 171 -36.49 21.08 9.69
N ASP A 172 -37.07 20.75 8.55
CA ASP A 172 -37.19 19.41 7.98
C ASP A 172 -35.81 18.74 7.75
N ALA A 173 -34.78 19.51 7.38
CA ALA A 173 -33.43 18.97 7.21
C ALA A 173 -32.78 18.58 8.56
N LEU A 174 -33.06 19.33 9.63
CA LEU A 174 -32.60 19.01 10.98
C LEU A 174 -33.32 17.80 11.56
N GLU A 175 -34.63 17.70 11.35
CA GLU A 175 -35.44 16.53 11.72
C GLU A 175 -34.95 15.26 11.02
N ASN A 176 -34.68 15.33 9.71
CA ASN A 176 -34.15 14.18 8.94
C ASN A 176 -32.78 13.71 9.47
N ILE A 177 -31.85 14.62 9.78
CA ILE A 177 -30.55 14.25 10.36
C ILE A 177 -30.72 13.64 11.76
N THR A 178 -31.65 14.16 12.56
CA THR A 178 -31.95 13.62 13.90
C THR A 178 -32.48 12.19 13.80
N GLN A 179 -33.40 11.92 12.86
CA GLN A 179 -33.92 10.58 12.60
C GLN A 179 -32.82 9.62 12.11
N ILE A 180 -31.94 10.07 11.22
CA ILE A 180 -30.79 9.28 10.75
C ILE A 180 -29.87 8.93 11.93
N LYS A 181 -29.56 9.86 12.85
CA LYS A 181 -28.76 9.57 14.04
C LYS A 181 -29.39 8.48 14.91
N GLN A 182 -30.69 8.59 15.18
CA GLN A 182 -31.42 7.61 15.99
C GLN A 182 -31.43 6.22 15.34
N GLU A 183 -31.65 6.16 14.03
CA GLU A 183 -31.62 4.92 13.26
C GLU A 183 -30.22 4.29 13.25
N ILE A 184 -29.16 5.10 13.12
CA ILE A 184 -27.77 4.65 13.24
C ILE A 184 -27.49 4.12 14.64
N GLU A 185 -27.85 4.84 15.70
CA GLU A 185 -27.69 4.41 17.10
C GLU A 185 -28.37 3.07 17.36
N HIS A 186 -29.58 2.89 16.82
CA HIS A 186 -30.32 1.65 16.93
C HIS A 186 -29.58 0.50 16.24
N ARG A 187 -29.23 0.67 14.97
CA ARG A 187 -28.48 -0.33 14.17
C ARG A 187 -27.12 -0.65 14.79
N PHE A 188 -26.44 0.36 15.32
CA PHE A 188 -25.14 0.23 15.95
C PHE A 188 -25.23 -0.52 17.29
N THR A 189 -26.24 -0.24 18.10
CA THR A 189 -26.50 -0.95 19.37
C THR A 189 -26.83 -2.41 19.12
N GLN A 190 -27.65 -2.71 18.11
CA GLN A 190 -27.96 -4.09 17.71
C GLN A 190 -26.70 -4.83 17.27
N LEU A 191 -25.87 -4.19 16.45
CA LEU A 191 -24.62 -4.75 15.94
C LEU A 191 -23.58 -4.99 17.05
N ALA A 192 -23.44 -4.05 17.99
CA ALA A 192 -22.57 -4.18 19.15
C ALA A 192 -23.05 -5.29 20.11
N LYS A 193 -24.36 -5.51 20.26
CA LYS A 193 -24.91 -6.62 21.05
C LYS A 193 -24.69 -7.97 20.38
N ALA A 194 -24.87 -8.05 19.05
CA ALA A 194 -24.73 -9.29 18.29
C ALA A 194 -23.25 -9.72 18.11
N HIS A 195 -22.33 -8.76 17.98
CA HIS A 195 -20.94 -9.03 17.60
C HIS A 195 -19.88 -8.39 18.50
N GLY A 196 -20.26 -7.86 19.68
CA GLY A 196 -19.38 -7.06 20.56
C GLY A 196 -18.08 -7.74 20.99
N GLY A 197 -18.03 -9.07 21.07
CA GLY A 197 -16.79 -9.83 21.33
C GLY A 197 -15.84 -9.86 20.13
N SER A 198 -16.38 -10.01 18.91
CA SER A 198 -15.62 -9.95 17.65
C SER A 198 -15.15 -8.52 17.36
N LEU A 199 -15.97 -7.52 17.72
CA LEU A 199 -15.67 -6.09 17.65
C LEU A 199 -14.74 -5.60 18.77
N LYS A 200 -14.30 -6.44 19.72
CA LYS A 200 -13.15 -6.12 20.60
C LYS A 200 -11.83 -6.64 20.01
N ASN A 201 -11.91 -7.72 19.23
CA ASN A 201 -10.78 -8.27 18.47
C ASN A 201 -10.61 -7.58 17.11
N ILE A 202 -10.80 -6.26 17.05
CA ILE A 202 -10.78 -5.44 15.80
C ILE A 202 -9.43 -5.49 15.07
N GLN A 203 -8.37 -6.07 15.63
CA GLN A 203 -7.19 -6.46 14.85
C GLN A 203 -7.49 -7.52 13.76
N SER A 204 -8.61 -8.25 13.85
CA SER A 204 -9.05 -9.22 12.83
C SER A 204 -9.83 -8.60 11.65
N SER A 205 -10.14 -7.30 11.72
CA SER A 205 -10.87 -6.52 10.69
C SER A 205 -9.99 -6.07 9.51
N HIS A 206 -8.82 -6.67 9.34
CA HIS A 206 -8.04 -6.48 8.14
C HIS A 206 -8.67 -7.20 6.93
N ASN A 207 -9.45 -8.28 7.11
CA ASN A 207 -9.88 -9.12 5.98
C ASN A 207 -10.83 -8.47 4.95
N GLY A 208 -11.70 -7.53 5.35
CA GLY A 208 -12.60 -6.83 4.42
C GLY A 208 -11.92 -5.74 3.57
N ALA A 209 -11.03 -4.95 4.18
CA ALA A 209 -10.19 -3.98 3.47
C ALA A 209 -9.12 -4.68 2.62
N LEU A 210 -8.66 -5.85 3.07
CA LEU A 210 -7.76 -6.72 2.34
C LEU A 210 -8.37 -7.21 1.02
N GLN A 211 -9.69 -7.39 0.95
CA GLN A 211 -10.35 -7.85 -0.28
C GLN A 211 -10.26 -6.87 -1.46
N GLN A 212 -10.03 -5.58 -1.20
CA GLN A 212 -9.87 -4.52 -2.21
C GLN A 212 -8.41 -4.27 -2.62
N LEU A 213 -7.46 -4.83 -1.88
CA LEU A 213 -6.04 -4.76 -2.20
C LEU A 213 -5.68 -5.81 -3.26
N THR A 214 -4.66 -5.52 -4.07
CA THR A 214 -4.04 -6.55 -4.93
C THR A 214 -3.67 -7.76 -4.06
N PRO A 215 -3.70 -8.99 -4.60
CA PRO A 215 -3.38 -10.19 -3.83
C PRO A 215 -2.06 -10.10 -3.05
N GLU A 216 -1.08 -9.35 -3.57
CA GLU A 216 0.20 -9.07 -2.91
C GLU A 216 0.06 -8.13 -1.71
N LEU A 217 -0.56 -6.96 -1.87
CA LEU A 217 -0.79 -6.03 -0.77
C LEU A 217 -1.61 -6.69 0.33
N ARG A 218 -2.53 -7.58 -0.05
CA ARG A 218 -3.25 -8.43 0.89
C ARG A 218 -2.34 -9.36 1.66
N ALA A 219 -1.46 -10.05 0.96
CA ALA A 219 -0.50 -10.93 1.59
C ALA A 219 0.42 -10.17 2.55
N LYS A 220 0.91 -8.98 2.18
CA LYS A 220 1.75 -8.13 3.04
C LYS A 220 1.05 -7.74 4.34
N GLU A 221 -0.17 -7.22 4.26
CA GLU A 221 -0.93 -6.80 5.45
C GLU A 221 -1.37 -7.99 6.32
N GLN A 222 -1.74 -9.12 5.70
CA GLN A 222 -2.03 -10.35 6.43
C GLN A 222 -0.79 -10.88 7.15
N PHE A 223 0.38 -10.86 6.49
CA PHE A 223 1.66 -11.22 7.09
C PHE A 223 1.97 -10.34 8.31
N LYS A 224 1.84 -9.02 8.16
CA LYS A 224 2.07 -8.05 9.23
C LYS A 224 1.13 -8.25 10.42
N THR A 225 -0.15 -8.48 10.16
CA THR A 225 -1.16 -8.73 11.19
C THR A 225 -0.85 -10.02 11.96
N ASN A 226 -0.50 -11.08 11.24
CA ASN A 226 -0.18 -12.38 11.84
C ASN A 226 1.12 -12.32 12.64
N LEU A 227 2.12 -11.57 12.17
CA LEU A 227 3.36 -11.34 12.91
C LEU A 227 3.13 -10.53 14.19
N ALA A 228 2.27 -9.50 14.15
CA ALA A 228 1.88 -8.73 15.33
C ALA A 228 1.11 -9.59 16.35
N SER A 229 0.25 -10.50 15.88
CA SER A 229 -0.46 -11.44 16.75
C SER A 229 0.51 -12.41 17.45
N ILE A 230 1.51 -12.94 16.72
CA ILE A 230 2.57 -13.75 17.32
C ILE A 230 3.35 -12.92 18.34
N LYS A 231 3.72 -11.69 18.01
CA LYS A 231 4.44 -10.79 18.92
C LYS A 231 3.68 -10.53 20.22
N GLU A 232 2.38 -10.24 20.15
CA GLU A 232 1.56 -10.04 21.35
C GLU A 232 1.40 -11.32 22.16
N ARG A 233 1.22 -12.47 21.49
CA ARG A 233 1.20 -13.78 22.15
C ARG A 233 2.49 -14.02 22.94
N GLU A 234 3.64 -13.79 22.33
CA GLU A 234 4.95 -14.01 22.98
C GLU A 234 5.20 -13.01 24.11
N ALA A 235 4.82 -11.73 23.93
CA ALA A 235 4.88 -10.75 25.01
C ALA A 235 3.99 -11.14 26.21
N ARG A 236 2.80 -11.69 25.95
CA ARG A 236 1.94 -12.26 27.00
C ARG A 236 2.60 -13.45 27.69
N ILE A 237 3.25 -14.35 26.95
CA ILE A 237 3.99 -15.49 27.55
C ILE A 237 5.09 -14.98 28.48
N GLU A 238 5.90 -14.01 28.05
CA GLU A 238 6.95 -13.41 28.89
C GLU A 238 6.37 -12.81 30.18
N ARG A 239 5.30 -12.01 30.10
CA ARG A 239 4.62 -11.45 31.29
C ARG A 239 4.09 -12.54 32.22
N MET A 240 3.54 -13.61 31.66
CA MET A 240 3.05 -14.75 32.44
C MET A 240 4.18 -15.56 33.09
N MET A 241 5.33 -15.69 32.44
CA MET A 241 6.52 -16.28 33.05
C MET A 241 7.06 -15.43 34.20
N GLN A 242 7.07 -14.11 34.04
CA GLN A 242 7.45 -13.17 35.12
C GLN A 242 6.49 -13.28 36.32
N LEU A 243 5.18 -13.34 36.07
CA LEU A 243 4.21 -13.57 37.14
C LEU A 243 4.49 -14.89 37.86
N ARG A 244 4.76 -15.97 37.12
CA ARG A 244 5.08 -17.27 37.72
C ARG A 244 6.33 -17.19 38.61
N GLN A 245 7.36 -16.48 38.14
CA GLN A 245 8.59 -16.25 38.89
C GLN A 245 8.31 -15.52 40.21
N ILE A 246 7.57 -14.41 40.16
CA ILE A 246 7.14 -13.63 41.34
C ILE A 246 6.39 -14.52 42.36
N LEU A 247 5.50 -15.39 41.87
CA LEU A 247 4.69 -16.26 42.73
C LEU A 247 5.48 -17.46 43.29
N SER A 248 6.60 -17.85 42.66
CA SER A 248 7.37 -19.05 43.01
C SER A 248 8.62 -18.76 43.85
N GLU A 249 9.27 -17.61 43.68
CA GLU A 249 10.59 -17.33 44.27
C GLU A 249 10.55 -16.84 45.73
N SER A 250 9.39 -16.50 46.30
CA SER A 250 9.31 -15.98 47.68
C SER A 250 8.00 -16.33 48.40
N PRO A 251 7.80 -17.60 48.81
CA PRO A 251 6.51 -18.06 49.37
C PRO A 251 5.99 -17.24 50.55
N LYS A 252 6.89 -16.64 51.36
CA LYS A 252 6.52 -15.83 52.53
C LYS A 252 6.13 -14.38 52.19
N ASN A 253 6.62 -13.82 51.08
CA ASN A 253 6.41 -12.41 50.69
C ASN A 253 5.85 -12.24 49.26
N ALA A 254 5.42 -13.32 48.61
CA ALA A 254 5.03 -13.31 47.20
C ALA A 254 3.93 -12.28 46.89
N MET A 255 2.96 -12.07 47.80
CA MET A 255 1.94 -11.03 47.61
C MET A 255 2.51 -9.62 47.67
N ASP A 256 3.52 -9.34 48.51
CA ASP A 256 4.12 -8.01 48.56
C ASP A 256 4.97 -7.73 47.32
N VAL A 257 5.72 -8.72 46.84
CA VAL A 257 6.45 -8.63 45.57
C VAL A 257 5.49 -8.47 44.38
N PHE A 258 4.39 -9.22 44.38
CA PHE A 258 3.31 -9.10 43.39
C PHE A 258 2.75 -7.69 43.35
N TRP A 259 2.36 -7.12 44.49
CA TRP A 259 1.83 -5.75 44.54
C TRP A 259 2.88 -4.69 44.20
N ALA A 260 4.15 -4.93 44.50
CA ALA A 260 5.24 -4.07 44.06
C ALA A 260 5.46 -4.13 42.54
N HIS A 261 5.05 -5.21 41.86
CA HIS A 261 5.14 -5.33 40.40
C HIS A 261 3.92 -4.71 39.69
N TYR A 262 2.71 -4.94 40.20
CA TYR A 262 1.45 -4.46 39.62
C TYR A 262 0.91 -3.23 40.36
N GLN A 263 1.63 -2.12 40.31
CA GLN A 263 1.35 -0.92 41.11
C GLN A 263 0.24 -0.03 40.53
N THR A 264 0.04 -0.06 39.21
CA THR A 264 -0.91 0.80 38.52
C THR A 264 -2.16 0.04 38.08
N GLN A 265 -3.27 0.78 37.91
CA GLN A 265 -4.53 0.19 37.41
C GLN A 265 -4.35 -0.41 36.01
N GLU A 266 -3.51 0.20 35.17
CA GLU A 266 -3.19 -0.30 33.84
C GLU A 266 -2.46 -1.64 33.90
N GLN A 267 -1.43 -1.76 34.74
CA GLN A 267 -0.71 -3.02 34.95
C GLN A 267 -1.61 -4.11 35.53
N PHE A 268 -2.48 -3.76 36.47
CA PHE A 268 -3.42 -4.71 37.06
C PHE A 268 -4.51 -5.15 36.07
N ASN A 269 -5.00 -4.24 35.23
CA ASN A 269 -5.91 -4.58 34.14
C ASN A 269 -5.22 -5.48 33.10
N GLN A 270 -3.98 -5.18 32.71
CA GLN A 270 -3.18 -6.00 31.81
C GLN A 270 -2.99 -7.41 32.36
N LEU A 271 -2.71 -7.55 33.66
CA LEU A 271 -2.64 -8.85 34.33
C LEU A 271 -3.98 -9.61 34.22
N MET A 272 -5.10 -8.95 34.50
CA MET A 272 -6.42 -9.57 34.39
C MET A 272 -6.75 -9.96 32.95
N ASP A 273 -6.28 -9.21 31.95
CA ASP A 273 -6.37 -9.54 30.53
C ASP A 273 -5.48 -10.75 30.19
N ASP A 274 -4.22 -10.75 30.63
CA ASP A 274 -3.25 -11.83 30.40
C ASP A 274 -3.69 -13.16 31.06
N LEU A 275 -4.39 -13.09 32.18
CA LEU A 275 -4.99 -14.23 32.86
C LEU A 275 -6.36 -14.64 32.28
N GLU A 276 -6.92 -13.87 31.33
CA GLU A 276 -8.28 -14.07 30.79
C GLU A 276 -9.38 -14.08 31.86
N ILE A 277 -9.22 -13.26 32.92
CA ILE A 277 -10.24 -13.13 33.96
C ILE A 277 -11.49 -12.51 33.36
N LYS A 278 -12.63 -13.18 33.53
CA LYS A 278 -13.91 -12.71 32.96
C LYS A 278 -14.41 -11.46 33.69
N SER A 279 -15.18 -10.61 33.00
CA SER A 279 -15.66 -9.32 33.55
C SER A 279 -16.42 -9.45 34.88
N ASP A 280 -17.18 -10.53 35.05
CA ASP A 280 -17.91 -10.88 36.28
C ASP A 280 -16.99 -11.32 37.43
N GLN A 281 -15.77 -11.78 37.14
CA GLN A 281 -14.76 -12.07 38.16
C GLN A 281 -13.91 -10.85 38.49
N ARG A 282 -13.63 -9.98 37.49
CA ARG A 282 -12.84 -8.74 37.68
C ARG A 282 -13.42 -7.82 38.75
N LYS A 283 -14.75 -7.71 38.83
CA LYS A 283 -15.42 -6.91 39.88
C LYS A 283 -15.09 -7.36 41.31
N HIS A 284 -14.72 -8.64 41.48
CA HIS A 284 -14.30 -9.19 42.76
C HIS A 284 -12.78 -9.05 42.98
N TRP A 285 -11.98 -8.84 41.95
CA TRP A 285 -10.54 -8.61 42.08
C TRP A 285 -10.21 -7.14 42.35
N GLN A 286 -11.02 -6.21 41.82
CA GLN A 286 -10.83 -4.77 41.97
C GLN A 286 -10.76 -4.27 43.42
N PRO A 287 -11.58 -4.76 44.38
CA PRO A 287 -11.48 -4.36 45.79
C PRO A 287 -10.10 -4.61 46.41
N PHE A 288 -9.41 -5.70 46.03
CA PHE A 288 -8.06 -6.02 46.51
C PHE A 288 -7.03 -5.02 46.01
N PHE A 289 -7.10 -4.62 44.73
CA PHE A 289 -6.26 -3.57 44.18
C PHE A 289 -6.52 -2.22 44.86
N ASN A 290 -7.80 -1.85 45.03
CA ASN A 290 -8.20 -0.61 45.70
C ASN A 290 -7.71 -0.55 47.15
N ALA A 291 -7.77 -1.66 47.89
CA ALA A 291 -7.29 -1.76 49.26
C ALA A 291 -5.76 -1.56 49.39
N LYS A 292 -4.97 -2.01 48.40
CA LYS A 292 -3.50 -1.87 48.41
C LYS A 292 -3.02 -0.53 47.83
N HIS A 293 -3.55 -0.13 46.67
CA HIS A 293 -3.02 0.98 45.85
C HIS A 293 -3.98 2.16 45.67
N GLY A 294 -5.22 2.07 46.16
CA GLY A 294 -6.20 3.15 46.05
C GLY A 294 -5.80 4.41 46.82
N ASP A 295 -6.50 5.52 46.53
CA ASP A 295 -6.51 6.69 47.41
C ASP A 295 -7.21 6.36 48.75
N LEU A 296 -7.20 7.30 49.71
CA LEU A 296 -7.75 7.05 51.05
C LEU A 296 -9.21 6.54 51.01
N SER A 297 -10.03 7.09 50.12
CA SER A 297 -11.45 6.69 49.94
C SER A 297 -11.57 5.29 49.34
N ARG A 298 -10.78 5.00 48.30
CA ARG A 298 -10.74 3.68 47.63
C ARG A 298 -10.13 2.60 48.51
N LYS A 299 -9.16 2.92 49.37
CA LYS A 299 -8.58 2.00 50.35
C LYS A 299 -9.59 1.59 51.40
N LEU A 300 -10.33 2.56 51.94
CA LEU A 300 -11.40 2.32 52.93
C LEU A 300 -12.54 1.48 52.32
N THR A 301 -13.05 1.88 51.15
CA THR A 301 -14.13 1.16 50.47
C THR A 301 -13.69 -0.24 50.02
N GLY A 302 -12.49 -0.38 49.44
CA GLY A 302 -11.92 -1.67 49.05
C GLY A 302 -11.71 -2.60 50.25
N GLY A 303 -11.17 -2.08 51.35
CA GLY A 303 -10.98 -2.83 52.60
C GLY A 303 -12.31 -3.30 53.21
N LEU A 304 -13.32 -2.43 53.26
CA LEU A 304 -14.67 -2.78 53.72
C LEU A 304 -15.29 -3.88 52.85
N SER A 305 -15.17 -3.77 51.52
CA SER A 305 -15.68 -4.78 50.60
C SER A 305 -15.01 -6.16 50.75
N ILE A 306 -13.76 -6.25 51.24
CA ILE A 306 -13.10 -7.54 51.47
C ILE A 306 -13.56 -8.21 52.79
N ILE A 307 -13.95 -7.40 53.79
CA ILE A 307 -14.31 -7.88 55.13
C ILE A 307 -15.80 -8.28 55.23
N LEU A 308 -16.66 -7.65 54.42
CA LEU A 308 -18.10 -7.91 54.46
C LEU A 308 -18.46 -9.32 53.92
N PRO A 309 -19.55 -9.96 54.40
CA PRO A 309 -20.10 -11.16 53.78
C PRO A 309 -20.62 -10.92 52.35
N ASN A 310 -20.50 -11.93 51.48
CA ASN A 310 -20.92 -11.85 50.07
C ASN A 310 -22.40 -11.45 49.90
N VAL A 311 -23.27 -11.91 50.81
CA VAL A 311 -24.72 -11.61 50.83
C VAL A 311 -25.06 -10.13 51.00
N ILE A 312 -24.13 -9.30 51.48
CA ILE A 312 -24.33 -7.85 51.65
C ILE A 312 -23.33 -7.03 50.84
N GLY A 313 -22.81 -7.59 49.75
CA GLY A 313 -21.91 -6.89 48.81
C GLY A 313 -20.43 -7.02 49.10
N GLY A 314 -20.04 -7.91 50.02
CA GLY A 314 -18.64 -8.24 50.27
C GLY A 314 -18.03 -9.21 49.26
N THR A 315 -16.71 -9.35 49.26
CA THR A 315 -15.97 -10.23 48.36
C THR A 315 -15.26 -11.31 49.16
N PRO A 316 -15.51 -12.61 48.88
CA PRO A 316 -14.84 -13.68 49.60
C PRO A 316 -13.31 -13.61 49.45
N SER A 317 -12.58 -13.84 50.54
CA SER A 317 -11.12 -13.66 50.61
C SER A 317 -10.34 -14.72 49.81
N ASP A 318 -10.97 -15.84 49.48
CA ASP A 318 -10.43 -16.92 48.65
C ASP A 318 -10.46 -16.59 47.13
N VAL A 319 -11.22 -15.56 46.73
CA VAL A 319 -11.35 -15.13 45.32
C VAL A 319 -10.06 -14.51 44.79
N PHE A 320 -9.20 -14.00 45.67
CA PHE A 320 -7.91 -13.41 45.31
C PHE A 320 -6.82 -13.85 46.30
N SER A 321 -6.06 -14.87 45.93
CA SER A 321 -4.98 -15.46 46.74
C SER A 321 -3.80 -15.88 45.85
N ILE A 322 -2.64 -16.15 46.47
CA ILE A 322 -1.46 -16.69 45.75
C ILE A 322 -1.83 -17.97 44.99
N ASN A 323 -2.55 -18.89 45.62
CA ASN A 323 -2.95 -20.15 44.98
C ASN A 323 -3.87 -19.91 43.78
N MET A 324 -4.77 -18.93 43.87
CA MET A 324 -5.62 -18.54 42.74
C MET A 324 -4.78 -17.94 41.60
N LEU A 325 -3.84 -17.03 41.91
CA LEU A 325 -2.94 -16.44 40.92
C LEU A 325 -2.07 -17.50 40.22
N ILE A 326 -1.51 -18.45 40.98
CA ILE A 326 -0.72 -19.58 40.42
C ILE A 326 -1.60 -20.43 39.50
N ARG A 327 -2.81 -20.78 39.95
CA ARG A 327 -3.77 -21.59 39.19
C ARG A 327 -4.13 -20.90 37.88
N GLU A 328 -4.57 -19.65 37.92
CA GLU A 328 -4.95 -18.91 36.71
C GLU A 328 -3.75 -18.66 35.79
N ASN A 329 -2.54 -18.45 36.36
CA ASN A 329 -1.31 -18.37 35.59
C ASN A 329 -1.00 -19.67 34.82
N CYS A 330 -1.12 -20.82 35.50
CA CYS A 330 -0.95 -22.13 34.87
C CYS A 330 -2.01 -22.37 33.79
N PHE A 331 -3.27 -22.00 34.03
CA PHE A 331 -4.33 -22.13 33.02
C PHE A 331 -4.07 -21.27 31.78
N ALA A 332 -3.65 -20.02 31.96
CA ALA A 332 -3.33 -19.14 30.84
C ALA A 332 -2.14 -19.66 30.03
N LEU A 333 -1.04 -20.09 30.67
CA LEU A 333 0.12 -20.67 29.98
C LEU A 333 -0.22 -21.96 29.24
N ASN A 334 -1.07 -22.82 29.82
CA ASN A 334 -1.55 -24.04 29.17
C ASN A 334 -2.41 -23.74 27.94
N LYS A 335 -3.30 -22.74 28.01
CA LYS A 335 -4.08 -22.29 26.83
C LYS A 335 -3.19 -21.75 25.72
N LEU A 336 -2.10 -21.08 26.08
CA LEU A 336 -1.08 -20.63 25.16
C LEU A 336 -0.19 -21.78 24.64
N LYS A 337 -0.41 -23.03 25.05
CA LYS A 337 0.36 -24.23 24.66
C LYS A 337 1.86 -24.11 24.95
N VAL A 338 2.25 -23.39 26.00
CA VAL A 338 3.66 -23.19 26.34
C VAL A 338 4.20 -24.38 27.13
N GLN A 339 5.21 -25.06 26.57
CA GLN A 339 5.99 -26.04 27.32
C GLN A 339 7.09 -25.34 28.12
N LEU A 340 6.84 -25.12 29.41
CA LEU A 340 7.65 -24.24 30.25
C LEU A 340 9.10 -24.71 30.46
N ILE A 341 9.38 -25.99 30.29
CA ILE A 341 10.73 -26.56 30.43
C ILE A 341 11.58 -26.31 29.16
N GLU A 342 10.93 -26.22 28.00
CA GLU A 342 11.60 -26.16 26.69
C GLU A 342 11.46 -24.78 26.02
N TYR A 343 10.73 -23.85 26.66
CA TYR A 343 10.46 -22.52 26.10
C TYR A 343 11.75 -21.74 25.86
N LYS A 344 11.92 -21.31 24.60
CA LYS A 344 13.00 -20.43 24.16
C LYS A 344 12.37 -19.14 23.64
N ASN A 345 12.90 -18.02 24.10
CA ASN A 345 12.39 -16.69 23.75
C ASN A 345 12.59 -16.39 22.24
N PRO A 346 11.51 -16.22 21.45
CA PRO A 346 11.58 -15.94 20.02
C PRO A 346 11.65 -14.44 19.66
N THR A 347 11.65 -13.54 20.64
CA THR A 347 11.52 -12.08 20.44
C THR A 347 12.56 -11.51 19.47
N LYS A 348 13.80 -12.02 19.51
CA LYS A 348 14.85 -11.61 18.56
C LYS A 348 14.49 -12.00 17.12
N LEU A 349 14.04 -13.23 16.89
CA LEU A 349 13.65 -13.70 15.55
C LEU A 349 12.44 -12.92 15.02
N ILE A 350 11.46 -12.60 15.86
CA ILE A 350 10.30 -11.78 15.49
C ILE A 350 10.74 -10.39 15.03
N ALA A 351 11.60 -9.72 15.80
CA ALA A 351 12.13 -8.39 15.45
C ALA A 351 12.96 -8.41 14.16
N GLU A 352 13.73 -9.48 13.93
CA GLU A 352 14.47 -9.66 12.69
C GLU A 352 13.56 -9.90 11.49
N ILE A 353 12.45 -10.64 11.64
CA ILE A 353 11.43 -10.78 10.59
C ILE A 353 10.77 -9.43 10.29
N GLU A 354 10.39 -8.65 11.32
CA GLU A 354 9.84 -7.30 11.14
C GLU A 354 10.81 -6.40 10.35
N THR A 355 12.11 -6.48 10.67
CA THR A 355 13.17 -5.72 10.00
C THR A 355 13.25 -6.11 8.52
N GLU A 356 13.39 -7.41 8.21
CA GLU A 356 13.49 -7.87 6.81
C GLU A 356 12.19 -7.58 6.04
N PHE A 357 11.03 -7.70 6.68
CA PHE A 357 9.73 -7.38 6.06
C PHE A 357 9.61 -5.88 5.73
N SER A 358 10.11 -4.99 6.58
CA SER A 358 10.10 -3.54 6.32
C SER A 358 10.96 -3.12 5.12
N GLN A 359 11.92 -3.95 4.71
CA GLN A 359 12.80 -3.71 3.57
C GLN A 359 12.21 -4.22 2.24
N LEU A 360 11.07 -4.92 2.25
CA LEU A 360 10.38 -5.36 1.05
C LEU A 360 9.79 -4.16 0.30
N LYS A 361 10.48 -3.72 -0.75
CA LYS A 361 10.00 -2.68 -1.68
C LYS A 361 8.97 -3.26 -2.66
N ASP A 362 8.16 -2.40 -3.26
CA ASP A 362 7.31 -2.83 -4.36
C ASP A 362 8.16 -3.12 -5.61
N ILE A 363 7.80 -4.19 -6.31
CA ILE A 363 8.52 -4.64 -7.51
C ILE A 363 7.60 -4.50 -8.71
N GLU A 364 8.06 -3.77 -9.72
CA GLU A 364 7.36 -3.67 -11.00
C GLU A 364 7.83 -4.77 -11.94
N LYS A 365 6.96 -5.18 -12.86
CA LYS A 365 7.36 -6.06 -13.96
C LYS A 365 8.03 -5.21 -15.04
N LYS A 366 9.33 -5.41 -15.24
CA LYS A 366 10.06 -4.91 -16.42
C LYS A 366 10.67 -6.07 -17.18
N ASP A 367 10.44 -6.07 -18.48
CA ASP A 367 10.92 -7.11 -19.39
C ASP A 367 12.14 -6.59 -20.18
N ILE A 368 13.10 -7.46 -20.43
CA ILE A 368 14.29 -7.21 -21.25
C ILE A 368 13.92 -6.90 -22.72
N GLN A 369 12.69 -7.20 -23.15
CA GLN A 369 12.23 -6.92 -24.51
C GLN A 369 12.36 -5.45 -24.92
N ALA A 370 12.19 -4.51 -23.98
CA ALA A 370 12.42 -3.08 -24.27
C ALA A 370 13.86 -2.84 -24.73
N LEU A 371 14.86 -3.36 -23.99
CA LEU A 371 16.27 -3.23 -24.36
C LEU A 371 16.58 -3.91 -25.71
N LYS A 372 15.98 -5.07 -25.98
CA LYS A 372 16.11 -5.75 -27.29
C LYS A 372 15.50 -4.92 -28.42
N ALA A 373 14.39 -4.23 -28.16
CA ALA A 373 13.77 -3.33 -29.13
C ALA A 373 14.65 -2.11 -29.41
N HIS A 374 15.24 -1.48 -28.39
CA HIS A 374 16.18 -0.37 -28.58
C HIS A 374 17.43 -0.79 -29.37
N GLN A 375 17.99 -1.96 -29.06
CA GLN A 375 19.09 -2.52 -29.86
C GLN A 375 18.70 -2.69 -31.33
N SER A 376 17.49 -3.19 -31.60
CA SER A 376 16.98 -3.36 -32.96
C SER A 376 16.72 -2.00 -33.65
N GLN A 377 16.29 -0.99 -32.90
CA GLN A 377 16.02 0.35 -33.41
C GLN A 377 17.30 1.10 -33.80
N ILE A 378 18.37 0.99 -32.99
CA ILE A 378 19.70 1.55 -33.30
C ILE A 378 20.23 0.96 -34.61
N LYS A 379 19.97 -0.34 -34.85
CA LYS A 379 20.37 -1.05 -36.08
C LYS A 379 19.31 -1.02 -37.18
N SER A 380 18.32 -0.13 -37.10
CA SER A 380 17.23 -0.09 -38.08
C SER A 380 17.63 0.64 -39.37
N ALA A 381 16.91 0.34 -40.45
CA ALA A 381 17.07 1.03 -41.73
C ALA A 381 16.65 2.52 -41.67
N LYS A 382 15.85 2.92 -40.67
CA LYS A 382 15.35 4.29 -40.53
C LYS A 382 16.31 5.23 -39.80
N GLY A 383 17.30 4.65 -39.11
CA GLY A 383 18.19 5.37 -38.21
C GLY A 383 17.51 5.84 -36.94
N ILE A 384 18.32 6.34 -36.01
CA ILE A 384 17.87 6.92 -34.75
C ILE A 384 18.37 8.37 -34.64
N LYS A 385 17.54 9.23 -34.04
CA LYS A 385 17.87 10.64 -33.79
C LYS A 385 18.71 10.79 -32.52
N ALA A 386 19.44 11.90 -32.41
CA ALA A 386 20.36 12.17 -31.31
C ALA A 386 19.68 12.21 -29.94
N ASP A 387 18.48 12.80 -29.86
CA ASP A 387 17.67 12.91 -28.64
C ASP A 387 17.21 11.55 -28.10
N ILE A 388 16.99 10.58 -28.99
CA ILE A 388 16.58 9.22 -28.62
C ILE A 388 17.78 8.39 -28.13
N LEU A 389 19.00 8.67 -28.60
CA LEU A 389 20.21 7.94 -28.18
C LEU A 389 20.50 8.09 -26.68
N ASP A 390 20.33 9.29 -26.13
CA ASP A 390 20.50 9.54 -24.69
C ASP A 390 19.47 8.80 -23.84
N VAL A 391 18.22 8.74 -24.32
CA VAL A 391 17.13 8.02 -23.66
C VAL A 391 17.45 6.52 -23.58
N VAL A 392 17.89 5.92 -24.67
CA VAL A 392 18.22 4.48 -24.73
C VAL A 392 19.34 4.10 -23.78
N VAL A 393 20.40 4.92 -23.69
CA VAL A 393 21.50 4.68 -22.73
C VAL A 393 21.03 4.82 -21.29
N GLY A 394 20.17 5.80 -21.01
CA GLY A 394 19.54 5.96 -19.69
C GLY A 394 18.69 4.76 -19.28
N GLU A 395 17.91 4.19 -20.20
CA GLU A 395 17.02 3.06 -19.97
C GLU A 395 17.79 1.76 -19.62
N ILE A 396 19.00 1.56 -20.13
CA ILE A 396 19.86 0.42 -19.74
C ILE A 396 20.20 0.48 -18.24
N ASN A 397 20.69 1.64 -17.79
CA ASN A 397 21.08 1.84 -16.40
C ASN A 397 19.85 1.73 -15.47
N GLU A 398 18.70 2.25 -15.91
CA GLU A 398 17.46 2.14 -15.17
C GLU A 398 17.01 0.67 -15.05
N PHE A 399 17.11 -0.11 -16.13
CA PHE A 399 16.77 -1.54 -16.12
C PHE A 399 17.71 -2.34 -15.21
N GLN A 400 19.02 -2.08 -15.22
CA GLN A 400 19.97 -2.72 -14.30
C GLN A 400 19.63 -2.41 -12.83
N ARG A 401 19.36 -1.13 -12.51
CA ARG A 401 18.93 -0.73 -11.17
C ARG A 401 17.64 -1.44 -10.75
N HIS A 402 16.73 -1.64 -11.70
CA HIS A 402 15.47 -2.36 -11.46
C HIS A 402 15.70 -3.83 -11.10
N LEU A 403 16.58 -4.52 -11.83
CA LEU A 403 16.96 -5.91 -11.53
C LEU A 403 17.61 -6.04 -10.14
N ASP A 404 18.43 -5.07 -9.73
CA ASP A 404 19.01 -5.05 -8.39
C ASP A 404 17.95 -4.90 -7.29
N VAL A 405 16.93 -4.04 -7.50
CA VAL A 405 15.81 -3.92 -6.55
C VAL A 405 15.05 -5.24 -6.43
N GLN A 406 14.76 -5.90 -7.57
CA GLN A 406 14.11 -7.21 -7.57
C GLN A 406 14.96 -8.28 -6.88
N LYS A 407 16.28 -8.26 -7.06
CA LYS A 407 17.22 -9.17 -6.38
C LYS A 407 17.16 -8.99 -4.87
N GLN A 408 17.21 -7.75 -4.39
CA GLN A 408 17.12 -7.47 -2.96
C GLN A 408 15.77 -7.93 -2.39
N TYR A 409 14.67 -7.70 -3.11
CA TYR A 409 13.35 -8.18 -2.70
C TYR A 409 13.33 -9.70 -2.47
N VAL A 410 13.84 -10.48 -3.43
CA VAL A 410 13.89 -11.95 -3.31
C VAL A 410 14.82 -12.40 -2.17
N LEU A 411 15.94 -11.72 -1.94
CA LEU A 411 16.83 -12.00 -0.81
C LEU A 411 16.17 -11.73 0.55
N HIS A 412 15.39 -10.65 0.67
CA HIS A 412 14.61 -10.38 1.88
C HIS A 412 13.55 -11.47 2.11
N LEU A 413 12.85 -11.93 1.07
CA LEU A 413 11.93 -13.07 1.16
C LEU A 413 12.64 -14.35 1.63
N GLN A 414 13.84 -14.64 1.12
CA GLN A 414 14.65 -15.79 1.57
C GLN A 414 14.95 -15.74 3.07
N LYS A 415 15.37 -14.57 3.55
CA LYS A 415 15.68 -14.36 4.97
C LYS A 415 14.45 -14.45 5.86
N ILE A 416 13.31 -13.94 5.39
CA ILE A 416 12.02 -14.08 6.09
C ILE A 416 11.66 -15.56 6.20
N HIS A 417 11.74 -16.32 5.09
CA HIS A 417 11.43 -17.76 5.10
C HIS A 417 12.28 -18.53 6.11
N THR A 418 13.60 -18.31 6.07
CA THR A 418 14.55 -18.96 6.97
C THR A 418 14.22 -18.69 8.44
N LYS A 419 13.81 -17.46 8.77
CA LYS A 419 13.43 -17.09 10.14
C LYS A 419 12.07 -17.63 10.56
N ILE A 420 11.12 -17.78 9.63
CA ILE A 420 9.85 -18.46 9.90
C ILE A 420 10.10 -19.93 10.26
N LEU A 421 10.97 -20.62 9.51
CA LEU A 421 11.36 -22.00 9.84
C LEU A 421 12.02 -22.07 11.23
N ALA A 422 12.95 -21.15 11.52
CA ALA A 422 13.58 -21.07 12.84
C ALA A 422 12.57 -20.79 13.97
N LEU A 423 11.53 -19.98 13.76
CA LEU A 423 10.45 -19.79 14.73
C LEU A 423 9.67 -21.07 14.98
N ASN A 424 9.36 -21.81 13.91
CA ASN A 424 8.66 -23.09 14.01
C ASN A 424 9.49 -24.12 14.80
N ASP A 425 10.82 -24.13 14.62
CA ASP A 425 11.74 -24.98 15.39
C ASP A 425 11.80 -24.61 16.89
N LEU A 426 11.42 -23.38 17.26
CA LEU A 426 11.24 -22.97 18.66
C LEU A 426 9.86 -23.33 19.22
N GLY A 427 9.00 -24.01 18.44
CA GLY A 427 7.65 -24.39 18.84
C GLY A 427 6.62 -23.27 18.73
N VAL A 428 6.92 -22.19 17.99
CA VAL A 428 5.95 -21.12 17.69
C VAL A 428 5.10 -21.54 16.48
N GLU A 429 3.77 -21.42 16.59
CA GLU A 429 2.85 -21.75 15.50
C GLU A 429 2.95 -20.72 14.36
N THR A 430 3.56 -21.11 13.23
CA THR A 430 3.85 -20.20 12.10
C THR A 430 2.95 -20.35 10.89
N ASP A 431 1.92 -21.20 10.93
CA ASP A 431 1.02 -21.45 9.79
C ASP A 431 0.37 -20.15 9.28
N GLY A 432 0.05 -19.24 10.19
CA GLY A 432 -0.44 -17.90 9.87
C GLY A 432 0.56 -17.05 9.06
N LEU A 433 1.87 -17.26 9.18
CA LEU A 433 2.88 -16.53 8.42
C LEU A 433 3.18 -17.16 7.06
N LEU A 434 3.12 -18.49 6.97
CA LEU A 434 3.51 -19.24 5.76
C LEU A 434 2.59 -19.00 4.57
N GLU A 435 1.28 -18.95 4.78
CA GLU A 435 0.28 -18.73 3.72
C GLU A 435 0.43 -17.37 3.03
N PRO A 436 0.43 -16.22 3.75
CA PRO A 436 0.70 -14.93 3.13
C PRO A 436 2.12 -14.82 2.57
N PHE A 437 3.11 -15.47 3.20
CA PHE A 437 4.46 -15.53 2.62
C PHE A 437 4.49 -16.19 1.24
N LYS A 438 3.83 -17.35 1.08
CA LYS A 438 3.72 -18.04 -0.21
C LYS A 438 3.07 -17.16 -1.29
N LYS A 439 2.05 -16.38 -0.93
CA LYS A 439 1.42 -15.42 -1.85
C LYS A 439 2.35 -14.29 -2.28
N MET A 440 3.18 -13.75 -1.38
CA MET A 440 4.21 -12.77 -1.74
C MET A 440 5.25 -13.39 -2.68
N LEU A 441 5.65 -14.64 -2.43
CA LEU A 441 6.58 -15.37 -3.29
C LEU A 441 5.98 -15.66 -4.68
N ASP A 442 4.72 -16.06 -4.77
CA ASP A 442 4.02 -16.27 -6.04
C ASP A 442 3.86 -14.96 -6.83
N HIS A 443 3.71 -13.82 -6.15
CA HIS A 443 3.75 -12.52 -6.79
C HIS A 443 5.14 -12.22 -7.39
N ALA A 444 6.21 -12.53 -6.65
CA ALA A 444 7.58 -12.42 -7.15
C ALA A 444 7.79 -13.25 -8.43
N VAL A 445 7.27 -14.49 -8.44
CA VAL A 445 7.28 -15.35 -9.65
C VAL A 445 6.63 -14.68 -10.86
N LYS A 446 5.54 -13.94 -10.68
CA LYS A 446 4.83 -13.29 -11.80
C LYS A 446 5.48 -12.00 -12.29
N THR A 447 6.30 -11.35 -11.46
CA THR A 447 6.79 -9.98 -11.69
C THR A 447 8.27 -9.89 -11.97
N VAL A 448 9.06 -10.79 -11.39
CA VAL A 448 10.50 -10.88 -11.63
C VAL A 448 10.76 -11.54 -12.98
N PRO A 449 11.61 -10.96 -13.84
CA PRO A 449 11.99 -11.59 -15.09
C PRO A 449 12.76 -12.87 -14.79
N HIS A 450 12.19 -13.99 -15.22
CA HIS A 450 12.83 -15.28 -15.26
C HIS A 450 12.81 -15.75 -16.72
N GLY A 451 13.96 -16.09 -17.29
CA GLY A 451 14.02 -16.48 -18.71
C GLY A 451 13.20 -17.74 -18.97
N ASP A 452 12.00 -17.59 -19.55
CA ASP A 452 11.04 -18.55 -20.14
C ASP A 452 10.85 -19.96 -19.53
N LYS A 453 11.49 -20.28 -18.41
CA LYS A 453 11.25 -21.51 -17.66
C LYS A 453 10.07 -21.25 -16.75
N HIS A 454 8.97 -21.97 -16.98
CA HIS A 454 7.89 -22.07 -16.01
C HIS A 454 8.49 -22.41 -14.65
N ILE A 455 8.45 -21.45 -13.72
CA ILE A 455 8.76 -21.69 -12.32
C ILE A 455 7.54 -22.39 -11.74
N ASP A 456 7.50 -23.73 -11.88
CA ASP A 456 6.62 -24.62 -11.12
C ASP A 456 7.36 -25.47 -10.05
N PRO A 457 8.28 -24.92 -9.22
CA PRO A 457 8.80 -25.63 -8.07
C PRO A 457 7.76 -25.79 -6.97
N LYS A 458 7.86 -26.90 -6.23
CA LYS A 458 6.89 -27.30 -5.21
C LYS A 458 7.15 -26.63 -3.86
N SER A 459 8.39 -26.23 -3.56
CA SER A 459 8.78 -25.61 -2.29
C SER A 459 9.12 -24.12 -2.41
N PRO A 460 8.97 -23.33 -1.33
CA PRO A 460 9.38 -21.93 -1.33
C PRO A 460 10.89 -21.71 -1.57
N GLU A 461 11.75 -22.60 -1.08
CA GLU A 461 13.20 -22.54 -1.27
C GLU A 461 13.57 -22.66 -2.76
N GLU A 462 13.04 -23.67 -3.45
CA GLU A 462 13.29 -23.86 -4.88
C GLU A 462 12.78 -22.68 -5.71
N LYS A 463 11.65 -22.08 -5.34
CA LYS A 463 11.12 -20.86 -5.98
C LYS A 463 12.07 -19.68 -5.81
N ILE A 464 12.58 -19.46 -4.60
CA ILE A 464 13.54 -18.38 -4.30
C ILE A 464 14.83 -18.56 -5.10
N ASP A 465 15.38 -19.77 -5.13
CA ASP A 465 16.61 -20.06 -5.87
C ASP A 465 16.43 -19.89 -7.38
N ALA A 466 15.31 -20.34 -7.93
CA ALA A 466 14.96 -20.14 -9.33
C ALA A 466 14.83 -18.65 -9.69
N LEU A 467 14.23 -17.85 -8.81
CA LEU A 467 14.12 -16.40 -9.00
C LEU A 467 15.49 -15.72 -8.99
N LEU A 468 16.34 -16.04 -8.01
CA LEU A 468 17.69 -15.48 -7.92
C LEU A 468 18.55 -15.85 -9.14
N ALA A 469 18.44 -17.10 -9.62
CA ALA A 469 19.11 -17.53 -10.84
C ALA A 469 18.57 -16.81 -12.09
N GLY A 470 17.25 -16.66 -12.20
CA GLY A 470 16.59 -15.91 -13.27
C GLY A 470 17.08 -14.47 -13.36
N ILE A 471 17.08 -13.76 -12.23
CA ILE A 471 17.58 -12.38 -12.17
C ILE A 471 19.05 -12.31 -12.60
N ARG A 472 19.92 -13.20 -12.10
CA ARG A 472 21.35 -13.21 -12.48
C ARG A 472 21.54 -13.40 -13.98
N ASN A 473 20.77 -14.30 -14.60
CA ASN A 473 20.83 -14.51 -16.05
C ASN A 473 20.34 -13.27 -16.82
N THR A 474 19.23 -12.66 -16.39
CA THR A 474 18.72 -11.43 -17.01
C THR A 474 19.67 -10.24 -16.82
N GLN A 475 20.37 -10.14 -15.68
CA GLN A 475 21.42 -9.15 -15.45
C GLN A 475 22.57 -9.32 -16.46
N ALA A 476 23.05 -10.55 -16.66
CA ALA A 476 24.12 -10.84 -17.63
C ALA A 476 23.68 -10.53 -19.08
N ASP A 477 22.44 -10.89 -19.45
CA ASP A 477 21.90 -10.57 -20.77
C ASP A 477 21.75 -9.06 -20.99
N ALA A 478 21.24 -8.33 -19.98
CA ALA A 478 21.09 -6.88 -20.03
C ALA A 478 22.43 -6.16 -20.13
N GLU A 479 23.45 -6.63 -19.40
CA GLU A 479 24.82 -6.11 -19.50
C GLU A 479 25.38 -6.32 -20.90
N LYS A 480 25.25 -7.53 -21.47
CA LYS A 480 25.72 -7.83 -22.83
C LYS A 480 25.01 -6.99 -23.90
N ILE A 481 23.69 -6.78 -23.77
CA ILE A 481 22.94 -5.90 -24.68
C ILE A 481 23.38 -4.45 -24.47
N GLY A 482 23.55 -4.02 -23.22
CA GLY A 482 23.95 -2.68 -22.85
C GLY A 482 25.31 -2.29 -23.40
N VAL A 483 26.31 -3.16 -23.30
CA VAL A 483 27.65 -2.96 -23.89
C VAL A 483 27.55 -2.76 -25.40
N LYS A 484 26.82 -3.63 -26.10
CA LYS A 484 26.64 -3.49 -27.57
C LYS A 484 25.96 -2.16 -27.94
N ILE A 485 24.93 -1.77 -27.20
CA ILE A 485 24.27 -0.48 -27.42
C ILE A 485 25.27 0.66 -27.18
N GLN A 486 26.01 0.66 -26.08
CA GLN A 486 26.98 1.70 -25.78
C GLN A 486 28.09 1.80 -26.85
N GLU A 487 28.58 0.66 -27.36
CA GLU A 487 29.53 0.62 -28.48
C GLU A 487 28.94 1.26 -29.74
N ASP A 488 27.72 0.86 -30.13
CA ASP A 488 27.05 1.40 -31.32
C ASP A 488 26.79 2.91 -31.17
N VAL A 489 26.31 3.36 -30.01
CA VAL A 489 26.07 4.78 -29.71
C VAL A 489 27.37 5.59 -29.67
N GLY A 490 28.44 5.04 -29.12
CA GLY A 490 29.76 5.66 -29.10
C GLY A 490 30.31 5.88 -30.51
N LYS A 491 30.20 4.86 -31.38
CA LYS A 491 30.55 4.99 -32.81
C LYS A 491 29.73 6.08 -33.49
N ILE A 492 28.41 6.10 -33.28
CA ILE A 492 27.52 7.10 -33.88
C ILE A 492 27.91 8.52 -33.44
N ARG A 493 28.13 8.75 -32.14
CA ARG A 493 28.50 10.07 -31.62
C ARG A 493 29.83 10.56 -32.17
N ASN A 494 30.85 9.70 -32.18
CA ASN A 494 32.17 10.07 -32.68
C ASN A 494 32.13 10.50 -34.14
N LEU A 495 31.33 9.83 -34.97
CA LEU A 495 31.18 10.17 -36.39
C LEU A 495 30.25 11.38 -36.61
N ALA A 496 29.19 11.53 -35.82
CA ALA A 496 28.20 12.60 -35.98
C ALA A 496 28.66 13.96 -35.43
N LEU A 497 29.54 13.96 -34.40
CA LEU A 497 30.07 15.16 -33.76
C LEU A 497 31.55 15.43 -34.11
N GLY A 498 32.20 14.52 -34.83
CA GLY A 498 33.59 14.66 -35.25
C GLY A 498 33.79 15.65 -36.41
N GLU A 499 35.05 15.96 -36.70
CA GLU A 499 35.44 16.88 -37.79
C GLU A 499 34.95 16.41 -39.18
N SER A 500 34.60 15.13 -39.32
CA SER A 500 34.09 14.53 -40.54
C SER A 500 32.59 14.72 -40.78
N LYS A 501 31.85 15.41 -39.90
CA LYS A 501 30.38 15.57 -39.98
C LYS A 501 29.92 16.06 -41.36
N ASP A 502 30.49 17.16 -41.83
CA ASP A 502 30.10 17.78 -43.10
C ASP A 502 30.52 16.92 -44.30
N ALA A 503 31.65 16.22 -44.18
CA ALA A 503 32.11 15.27 -45.19
C ALA A 503 31.16 14.06 -45.31
N ILE A 504 30.63 13.54 -44.20
CA ILE A 504 29.67 12.43 -44.17
C ILE A 504 28.33 12.85 -44.80
N LEU A 505 27.81 14.03 -44.43
CA LEU A 505 26.59 14.57 -45.03
C LEU A 505 26.74 14.76 -46.54
N HIS A 506 27.85 15.36 -46.97
CA HIS A 506 28.13 15.60 -48.38
C HIS A 506 28.29 14.30 -49.18
N ALA A 507 29.05 13.32 -48.65
CA ALA A 507 29.23 12.01 -49.28
C ALA A 507 27.90 11.26 -49.42
N THR A 508 27.03 11.33 -48.39
CA THR A 508 25.70 10.72 -48.44
C THR A 508 24.81 11.40 -49.48
N ALA A 509 24.87 12.72 -49.61
CA ALA A 509 24.14 13.47 -50.62
C ALA A 509 24.58 13.08 -52.05
N LEU A 510 25.89 12.93 -52.29
CA LEU A 510 26.43 12.46 -53.57
C LEU A 510 25.99 11.02 -53.89
N PHE A 511 26.01 10.14 -52.90
CA PHE A 511 25.50 8.77 -53.04
C PHE A 511 24.03 8.76 -53.48
N ILE A 512 23.16 9.53 -52.82
CA ILE A 512 21.75 9.64 -53.18
C ILE A 512 21.61 10.13 -54.62
N GLN A 513 22.31 11.22 -54.98
CA GLN A 513 22.23 11.81 -56.32
C GLN A 513 22.66 10.85 -57.43
N LYS A 514 23.72 10.07 -57.19
CA LYS A 514 24.26 9.09 -58.15
C LYS A 514 23.34 7.90 -58.36
N HIS A 515 22.69 7.42 -57.30
CA HIS A 515 21.93 6.17 -57.34
C HIS A 515 20.42 6.34 -57.54
N GLU A 516 19.81 7.48 -57.19
CA GLU A 516 18.35 7.70 -57.27
C GLU A 516 17.79 7.51 -58.70
N LYS A 517 18.58 7.84 -59.73
CA LYS A 517 18.20 7.70 -61.14
C LYS A 517 18.62 6.36 -61.77
N ASN A 518 19.39 5.53 -61.08
CA ASN A 518 19.96 4.30 -61.61
C ASN A 518 18.89 3.19 -61.73
N PHE A 519 18.92 2.42 -62.82
CA PHE A 519 18.03 1.27 -63.04
C PHE A 519 18.17 0.20 -61.95
N LEU A 520 19.40 -0.08 -61.50
CA LEU A 520 19.67 -1.07 -60.46
C LEU A 520 19.07 -0.66 -59.09
N HIS A 521 19.10 0.64 -58.77
CA HIS A 521 18.45 1.19 -57.59
C HIS A 521 16.93 0.98 -57.63
N LYS A 522 16.29 1.23 -58.78
CA LYS A 522 14.84 0.99 -58.96
C LYS A 522 14.45 -0.47 -58.77
N ILE A 523 15.27 -1.40 -59.28
CA ILE A 523 15.07 -2.85 -59.06
C ILE A 523 15.17 -3.17 -57.57
N LEU A 524 16.21 -2.70 -56.88
CA LEU A 524 16.40 -2.98 -55.46
C LEU A 524 15.29 -2.41 -54.58
N CYS A 525 14.80 -1.21 -54.88
CA CYS A 525 13.64 -0.64 -54.19
C CYS A 525 12.35 -1.47 -54.38
N LEU A 526 12.25 -2.21 -55.49
CA LEU A 526 11.08 -3.05 -55.79
C LEU A 526 11.15 -4.40 -55.07
N PHE A 527 12.34 -5.01 -55.00
CA PHE A 527 12.52 -6.35 -54.43
C PHE A 527 13.00 -6.36 -52.98
N SER A 528 13.53 -5.25 -52.44
CA SER A 528 14.00 -5.14 -51.06
C SER A 528 13.36 -3.94 -50.36
N LYS A 529 12.32 -4.23 -49.57
CA LYS A 529 11.64 -3.23 -48.73
C LYS A 529 12.61 -2.51 -47.79
N THR A 530 13.54 -3.25 -47.20
CA THR A 530 14.52 -2.71 -46.24
C THR A 530 15.55 -1.79 -46.92
N TYR A 531 16.00 -2.12 -48.15
CA TYR A 531 16.87 -1.21 -48.92
C TYR A 531 16.13 0.08 -49.30
N LYS A 532 14.88 -0.04 -49.75
CA LYS A 532 14.03 1.12 -50.05
C LYS A 532 13.89 2.04 -48.84
N GLU A 533 13.53 1.47 -47.68
CA GLU A 533 13.39 2.22 -46.42
C GLU A 533 14.69 2.89 -45.99
N MET A 534 15.83 2.20 -46.13
CA MET A 534 17.15 2.76 -45.84
C MET A 534 17.47 3.96 -46.72
N PHE A 535 17.28 3.83 -48.04
CA PHE A 535 17.59 4.89 -48.99
C PHE A 535 16.67 6.10 -48.82
N GLU A 536 15.36 5.88 -48.63
CA GLU A 536 14.40 6.95 -48.34
C GLU A 536 14.77 7.68 -47.04
N SER A 537 15.19 6.95 -46.00
CA SER A 537 15.57 7.52 -44.71
C SER A 537 16.89 8.30 -44.78
N LEU A 538 17.88 7.85 -45.57
CA LEU A 538 19.09 8.62 -45.85
C LEU A 538 18.78 9.92 -46.60
N ASN A 539 17.90 9.86 -47.60
CA ASN A 539 17.49 11.04 -48.37
C ASN A 539 16.77 12.07 -47.50
N GLU A 540 15.87 11.61 -46.63
CA GLU A 540 15.20 12.47 -45.66
C GLU A 540 16.20 13.08 -44.66
N ALA A 541 17.08 12.26 -44.06
CA ALA A 541 18.06 12.73 -43.08
C ALA A 541 19.05 13.76 -43.66
N VAL A 542 19.47 13.61 -44.92
CA VAL A 542 20.31 14.60 -45.62
C VAL A 542 19.53 15.91 -45.84
N LYS A 543 18.25 15.84 -46.23
CA LYS A 543 17.40 17.04 -46.39
C LYS A 543 17.17 17.78 -45.07
N GLU A 544 17.06 17.03 -43.96
CA GLU A 544 16.92 17.57 -42.61
C GLU A 544 18.25 18.02 -41.98
N ASN A 545 19.38 17.76 -42.65
CA ASN A 545 20.73 18.02 -42.14
C ASN A 545 21.02 17.26 -40.82
N ASP A 546 20.40 16.09 -40.63
CA ASP A 546 20.53 15.25 -39.44
C ASP A 546 21.66 14.22 -39.60
N THR A 547 22.89 14.64 -39.32
CA THR A 547 24.06 13.78 -39.41
C THR A 547 23.99 12.58 -38.47
N THR A 548 23.31 12.69 -37.33
CA THR A 548 23.19 11.58 -36.37
C THR A 548 22.35 10.46 -36.95
N ARG A 549 21.23 10.82 -37.59
CA ARG A 549 20.37 9.86 -38.28
C ARG A 549 21.07 9.23 -39.48
N VAL A 550 21.82 10.01 -40.28
CA VAL A 550 22.65 9.49 -41.37
C VAL A 550 23.66 8.46 -40.85
N VAL A 551 24.47 8.84 -39.87
CA VAL A 551 25.50 7.96 -39.28
C VAL A 551 24.89 6.72 -38.64
N SER A 552 23.74 6.84 -37.96
CA SER A 552 23.04 5.69 -37.39
C SER A 552 22.60 4.68 -38.45
N ILE A 553 22.09 5.13 -39.60
CA ILE A 553 21.75 4.23 -40.71
C ILE A 553 23.01 3.54 -41.25
N LEU A 554 24.12 4.28 -41.32
CA LEU A 554 25.40 3.76 -41.78
C LEU A 554 25.99 2.71 -40.84
N VAL A 555 26.04 2.97 -39.54
CA VAL A 555 26.53 2.04 -38.49
C VAL A 555 25.58 0.85 -38.30
N GLY A 556 24.29 1.01 -38.62
CA GLY A 556 23.28 -0.04 -38.54
C GLY A 556 23.24 -0.93 -39.79
N LYS A 557 22.18 -0.78 -40.59
CA LYS A 557 21.91 -1.67 -41.74
C LYS A 557 22.92 -1.54 -42.88
N ALA A 558 23.59 -0.40 -43.06
CA ALA A 558 24.55 -0.26 -44.16
C ALA A 558 25.84 -1.09 -43.95
N GLU A 559 26.31 -1.24 -42.71
CA GLU A 559 27.39 -2.19 -42.38
C GLU A 559 26.99 -3.64 -42.66
N GLU A 560 25.77 -4.04 -42.28
CA GLU A 560 25.25 -5.40 -42.53
C GLU A 560 25.07 -5.67 -44.03
N TYR A 561 24.66 -4.67 -44.82
CA TYR A 561 24.53 -4.79 -46.27
C TYR A 561 25.88 -4.83 -47.00
N ALA A 562 26.90 -4.16 -46.48
CA ALA A 562 28.27 -4.22 -47.01
C ALA A 562 28.91 -5.60 -46.85
N GLU A 563 28.44 -6.42 -45.91
CA GLU A 563 28.89 -7.81 -45.70
C GLU A 563 28.14 -8.82 -46.60
N THR A 564 26.93 -8.50 -47.07
CA THR A 564 26.18 -9.37 -48.00
C THR A 564 26.60 -9.18 -49.47
N HIS A 565 27.11 -10.25 -50.11
CA HIS A 565 27.74 -10.26 -51.44
C HIS A 565 26.98 -9.50 -52.55
N THR A 566 25.64 -9.52 -52.56
CA THR A 566 24.81 -8.92 -53.62
C THR A 566 24.68 -7.39 -53.50
N VAL A 567 24.75 -6.84 -52.28
CA VAL A 567 24.69 -5.39 -52.03
C VAL A 567 26.10 -4.80 -51.89
N ALA A 568 27.06 -5.61 -51.45
CA ALA A 568 28.49 -5.28 -51.47
C ALA A 568 28.99 -4.83 -52.85
N MET A 569 28.46 -5.33 -53.97
CA MET A 569 28.81 -4.85 -55.32
C MET A 569 28.50 -3.36 -55.56
N LEU A 570 27.39 -2.86 -55.01
CA LEU A 570 27.01 -1.43 -55.10
C LEU A 570 27.82 -0.53 -54.16
N PHE A 571 28.36 -1.10 -53.09
CA PHE A 571 29.27 -0.43 -52.15
C PHE A 571 30.76 -0.63 -52.51
N ASN A 572 31.11 -1.61 -53.34
CA ASN A 572 32.48 -1.88 -53.81
C ASN A 572 32.83 -1.07 -55.07
N GLU A 573 31.85 -0.66 -55.89
CA GLU A 573 32.07 0.32 -56.97
C GLU A 573 32.29 1.75 -56.43
N THR A 574 32.15 1.95 -55.11
CA THR A 574 32.50 3.17 -54.39
C THR A 574 33.34 2.82 -53.16
N GLN A 575 34.67 2.90 -53.29
CA GLN A 575 35.60 3.01 -52.15
C GLN A 575 35.23 4.13 -51.14
N GLU A 576 34.18 4.92 -51.39
CA GLU A 576 33.69 6.09 -50.65
C GLU A 576 33.06 5.76 -49.29
N LEU A 577 32.51 4.56 -49.04
CA LEU A 577 31.85 4.25 -47.75
C LEU A 577 32.76 3.54 -46.73
N GLN A 578 33.79 2.83 -47.19
CA GLN A 578 34.84 2.28 -46.31
C GLN A 578 35.86 3.35 -45.87
N THR A 579 36.12 4.36 -46.72
CA THR A 579 37.03 5.47 -46.39
C THR A 579 36.47 6.44 -45.34
N LEU A 580 35.15 6.44 -45.10
CA LEU A 580 34.49 7.22 -44.05
C LEU A 580 34.65 6.66 -42.62
N LYS A 581 35.21 5.45 -42.45
CA LYS A 581 35.38 4.80 -41.13
C LYS A 581 36.70 5.11 -40.42
N THR A 582 37.66 5.73 -41.10
CA THR A 582 38.98 6.05 -40.55
C THR A 582 39.14 7.56 -40.43
N PRO A 583 39.35 8.12 -39.22
CA PRO A 583 39.79 9.51 -39.11
C PRO A 583 41.12 9.61 -39.85
N ALA A 584 41.23 10.57 -40.77
CA ALA A 584 42.50 10.86 -41.42
C ALA A 584 43.52 11.18 -40.33
N LYS A 585 44.53 10.31 -40.15
CA LYS A 585 45.73 10.66 -39.40
C LYS A 585 46.41 11.78 -40.17
N SER A 586 46.45 12.98 -39.59
CA SER A 586 47.39 14.02 -39.97
C SER A 586 48.80 13.68 -39.50
#